data_AF-A0A7C5SBT1-F1
#
_entry.id   AF-A0A7C5SBT1-F1
#
_cell.length_a   1.000
_cell.length_b   1.000
_cell.length_c   1.000
_cell.angle_alpha   90.00
_cell.angle_beta   90.00
_cell.angle_gamma   90.00
#
_symmetry.space_group_name_H-M   'P 1'
#
loop_
_entity.id
_entity.type
_entity.pdbx_description
1 polymer ?
#
loop_
_entity_poly.entity_id
_entity_poly.type
_entity_poly.pdbx_seq_one_letter_code
_entity_poly.pdbx_strand_id
1 'polypeptide(L)' 'PASGAALLDRVGAGAEERDFAHLGEAGRLPPGREIEKPTPVFPRYVEKERGSS' A
#
# COMPACT_ATOMS: atom_id res chain seq x y z
N PRO A 1 9.88 -4.08 -1.33
CA PRO A 1 8.91 -4.17 -2.47
C PRO A 1 7.46 -4.47 -2.03
N ALA A 2 7.24 -5.50 -1.19
CA ALA A 2 5.90 -5.95 -0.81
C ALA A 2 5.00 -4.86 -0.19
N SER A 3 5.54 -4.03 0.72
CA SER A 3 4.76 -2.94 1.32
C SER A 3 4.32 -1.88 0.30
N GLY A 4 5.13 -1.63 -0.74
CA GLY A 4 4.77 -0.72 -1.83
C GLY A 4 3.60 -1.28 -2.64
N ALA A 5 3.65 -2.57 -3.00
CA ALA A 5 2.54 -3.25 -3.65
C ALA A 5 1.27 -3.21 -2.80
N ALA A 6 1.38 -3.57 -1.51
CA ALA A 6 0.26 -3.61 -0.58
C ALA A 6 -0.41 -2.23 -0.38
N LEU A 7 0.34 -1.13 -0.51
CA LEU A 7 -0.20 0.22 -0.44
C LEU A 7 -0.87 0.63 -1.76
N LEU A 8 -0.26 0.29 -2.90
CA LEU A 8 -0.82 0.55 -4.23
C LEU A 8 -2.11 -0.24 -4.49
N ASP A 9 -2.21 -1.46 -3.95
CA ASP A 9 -3.45 -2.26 -3.99
C ASP A 9 -4.61 -1.50 -3.32
N ARG A 10 -4.36 -0.80 -2.20
CA ARG A 10 -5.41 -0.08 -1.46
C ARG A 10 -6.04 1.02 -2.27
N VAL A 11 -5.24 1.74 -3.04
CA VAL A 11 -5.73 2.83 -3.89
C VAL A 11 -6.24 2.35 -5.25
N GLY A 12 -6.29 1.03 -5.47
CA GLY A 12 -6.77 0.44 -6.72
C GLY A 12 -5.83 0.65 -7.90
N ALA A 13 -4.53 0.89 -7.66
CA ALA A 13 -3.54 0.97 -8.72
C ALA A 13 -3.10 -0.45 -9.11
N GLY A 14 -3.57 -0.94 -10.25
CA GLY A 14 -3.27 -2.27 -10.78
C GLY A 14 -1.79 -2.47 -11.05
N ALA A 15 -1.37 -3.72 -11.29
CA ALA A 15 0.05 -4.05 -11.48
C ALA A 15 0.71 -3.33 -12.67
N GLU A 16 -0.07 -3.06 -13.73
CA GLU A 16 0.42 -2.38 -14.94
C GLU A 16 0.56 -0.85 -14.76
N GLU A 17 0.01 -0.28 -13.68
CA GLU A 17 0.06 1.15 -13.37
C GLU A 17 1.23 1.51 -12.43
N ARG A 18 2.19 0.60 -12.21
CA ARG A 18 3.24 0.72 -11.17
C ARG A 18 4.64 1.02 -11.69
N ASP A 19 4.77 1.26 -12.97
CA ASP A 19 6.02 1.76 -13.55
C ASP A 19 6.12 3.28 -13.40
N PHE A 20 7.28 3.84 -13.76
CA PHE A 20 7.51 5.27 -13.64
C PHE A 20 6.79 6.13 -14.69
N ALA A 21 6.24 5.54 -15.75
CA ALA A 21 5.46 6.28 -16.74
C ALA A 21 4.11 6.77 -16.17
N HIS A 22 3.64 6.13 -15.11
CA HIS A 22 2.38 6.49 -14.43
C HIS A 22 2.57 7.53 -13.30
N LEU A 23 3.78 8.06 -13.11
CA LEU A 23 3.99 9.13 -12.13
C LEU A 23 3.41 10.46 -12.61
N GLY A 24 2.77 11.19 -11.70
CA GLY A 24 2.22 12.52 -11.97
C GLY A 24 0.81 12.47 -12.53
N GLU A 25 0.53 13.27 -13.55
CA GLU A 25 -0.82 13.38 -14.13
C GLU A 25 -1.26 12.09 -14.81
N ALA A 26 -0.33 11.36 -15.45
CA ALA A 26 -0.59 10.15 -16.22
C ALA A 26 -1.22 9.00 -15.40
N GLY A 27 -0.84 8.86 -14.13
CA GLY A 27 -1.42 7.86 -13.20
C GLY A 27 -2.20 8.49 -12.05
N ARG A 28 -2.71 9.72 -12.22
CA ARG A 28 -3.55 10.36 -11.21
C ARG A 28 -4.80 9.51 -10.96
N LEU A 29 -5.08 9.22 -9.69
CA LEU A 29 -6.28 8.49 -9.30
C LEU A 29 -7.54 9.24 -9.76
N PRO A 30 -8.40 8.62 -10.58
CA PRO A 30 -9.62 9.26 -11.05
C PRO A 30 -10.63 9.41 -9.90
N PRO A 31 -11.46 10.47 -9.94
CA PRO A 31 -12.52 10.63 -8.95
C PRO A 31 -13.51 9.47 -9.03
N GLY A 32 -14.00 9.01 -7.87
CA GLY A 32 -14.95 7.90 -7.79
C GLY A 32 -14.33 6.51 -7.94
N ARG A 33 -13.00 6.38 -8.04
CA ARG A 33 -12.34 5.08 -7.98
C ARG A 33 -12.67 4.39 -6.66
N GLU A 34 -13.17 3.16 -6.77
CA GLU A 34 -13.40 2.30 -5.62
C GLU A 34 -12.05 1.94 -4.98
N ILE A 35 -11.99 2.14 -3.67
CA ILE A 35 -10.80 1.91 -2.85
C ILE A 35 -11.19 0.82 -1.85
N GLU A 36 -10.37 -0.24 -1.79
CA GLU A 36 -10.60 -1.32 -0.85
C GLU A 36 -10.50 -0.83 0.59
N LYS A 37 -11.19 -1.52 1.50
CA LYS A 37 -11.14 -1.18 2.93
C LYS A 37 -9.67 -1.14 3.41
N PRO A 38 -9.26 -0.07 4.13
CA PRO A 38 -7.88 0.06 4.57
C PRO A 38 -7.51 -1.05 5.56
N THR A 39 -6.36 -1.68 5.33
CA THR A 39 -5.71 -2.54 6.34
C THR A 39 -4.32 -1.99 6.66
N PRO A 40 -3.74 -2.35 7.82
CA PRO A 40 -2.41 -1.89 8.18
C PRO A 40 -1.35 -2.47 7.23
N VAL A 41 -0.60 -1.60 6.55
CA VAL A 41 0.59 -2.01 5.75
C VAL A 41 1.86 -1.97 6.60
N PHE A 42 1.93 -1.04 7.54
CA PHE A 42 3.05 -0.84 8.45
C PHE A 42 2.57 -0.95 9.91
N PRO A 43 2.48 -2.16 10.46
CA PRO A 43 2.18 -2.31 11.88
C PRO A 43 3.32 -1.71 12.70
N ARG A 44 2.97 -1.18 13.88
CA ARG A 44 3.98 -0.77 14.85
C ARG A 44 4.79 -1.98 15.28
N TYR A 45 6.07 -1.77 15.59
CA TYR A 45 6.87 -2.78 16.25
C TYR A 45 6.26 -3.11 17.63
N VAL A 46 6.19 -4.41 17.94
CA VAL A 46 5.78 -4.93 19.25
C VAL A 46 6.99 -5.63 19.84
N GLU A 47 7.48 -5.09 20.96
CA GLU A 47 8.58 -5.70 21.69
C GLU A 47 8.14 -7.05 22.23
N LYS A 48 8.92 -8.10 21.96
CA LYS A 48 8.63 -9.41 22.54
C LYS A 48 8.99 -9.34 24.03
N GLU A 49 8.07 -9.77 24.88
CA GLU A 49 8.39 -9.97 26.30
C GLU A 49 9.63 -10.88 26.38
N ARG A 50 10.71 -10.38 26.99
CA ARG A 50 11.82 -11.23 27.40
C ARG A 50 11.25 -12.20 28.42
N GLY A 51 10.97 -13.42 27.99
CA GLY A 51 10.53 -14.49 28.87
C GLY A 51 11.46 -14.56 30.08
N SER A 52 10.91 -14.28 31.25
CA SER A 52 11.58 -14.56 32.51
C SER A 52 11.45 -16.06 32.74
N SER A 53 12.56 -16.77 32.56
CA SER A 53 12.75 -18.14 33.04
C SER A 53 14.12 -18.24 33.71
#